data_AF-A0A1W1UBG2-F1
#
_entry.id   AF-A0A1W1UBG2-F1
#
_cell.length_a   1.000
_cell.length_b   1.000
_cell.length_c   1.000
_cell.angle_alpha   90.00
_cell.angle_beta   90.00
_cell.angle_gamma   90.00
#
_symmetry.space_group_name_H-M   'P 1'
#
loop_
_entity.id
_entity.type
_entity.pdbx_description
1 polymer ?
#
loop_
_entity_poly.entity_id
_entity_poly.type
_entity_poly.pdbx_seq_one_letter_code
_entity_poly.pdbx_strand_id
1 'polypeptide(L)'
;MILAPRIRGMRHLGVLLAFMAFSLAGALKVIVWTPDLSQVVAYGEVRGGVMQLRAASTYVGSVSVVVSFEPGEAKQYPGLASGYSGLLEKEKLSLNAASGRVILSTLLQRWNIPVQWLK
;
A
#
# COMPACT_ATOMS: atom_id res chain seq x y z
N MET A 1 -58.25 -31.53 11.23
CA MET A 1 -56.93 -31.99 11.71
C MET A 1 -56.02 -32.04 10.48
N ILE A 2 -55.20 -31.00 10.26
CA ILE A 2 -54.56 -30.74 8.96
C ILE A 2 -53.05 -30.94 9.03
N LEU A 3 -52.55 -31.62 7.98
CA LEU A 3 -51.19 -32.02 7.60
C LEU A 3 -50.09 -30.94 7.74
N ALA A 4 -48.97 -31.38 8.33
CA ALA A 4 -47.54 -31.25 7.99
C ALA A 4 -46.95 -30.02 7.21
N PRO A 5 -45.63 -29.75 7.35
CA PRO A 5 -45.02 -28.42 7.32
C PRO A 5 -44.57 -27.96 5.94
N ARG A 6 -44.44 -26.64 5.76
CA ARG A 6 -43.82 -26.04 4.57
C ARG A 6 -42.72 -25.06 4.97
N ILE A 7 -41.53 -25.59 5.26
CA ILE A 7 -40.29 -24.81 5.27
C ILE A 7 -39.97 -24.53 3.79
N ARG A 8 -40.26 -23.31 3.33
CA ARG A 8 -39.94 -22.86 1.98
C ARG A 8 -39.26 -21.50 2.05
N GLY A 9 -37.95 -21.49 1.82
CA GLY A 9 -37.26 -20.35 1.23
C GLY A 9 -36.62 -19.35 2.19
N MET A 10 -35.61 -19.76 2.96
CA MET A 10 -34.62 -18.81 3.52
C MET A 10 -33.18 -19.25 3.23
N ARG A 11 -32.96 -20.01 2.15
CA ARG A 11 -31.62 -20.46 1.71
C ARG A 11 -30.86 -19.44 0.84
N HIS A 12 -31.39 -18.24 0.65
CA HIS A 12 -30.77 -17.22 -0.21
C HIS A 12 -30.28 -15.97 0.54
N LEU A 13 -30.63 -15.82 1.83
CA LEU A 13 -30.20 -14.66 2.62
C LEU A 13 -28.72 -14.74 3.05
N GLY A 14 -28.11 -15.93 3.00
CA GLY A 14 -26.67 -16.10 3.27
C GLY A 14 -25.75 -15.76 2.10
N VAL A 15 -26.28 -15.69 0.86
CA VAL A 15 -25.46 -15.39 -0.32
C VAL A 15 -25.27 -13.87 -0.49
N LEU A 16 -26.19 -13.05 0.01
CA LEU A 16 -26.08 -11.60 -0.09
C LEU A 16 -24.99 -11.01 0.83
N LEU A 17 -24.60 -11.70 1.90
CA LEU A 17 -23.51 -11.27 2.78
C LEU A 17 -22.11 -11.53 2.18
N ALA A 18 -22.02 -12.31 1.09
CA ALA A 18 -20.75 -12.59 0.41
C ALA A 18 -20.31 -11.46 -0.55
N PHE A 19 -21.19 -10.50 -0.87
CA PHE A 19 -20.89 -9.39 -1.78
C PHE A 19 -20.37 -8.12 -1.09
N MET A 20 -20.13 -8.13 0.22
CA MET A 20 -19.23 -7.16 0.87
C MET A 20 -17.74 -7.46 0.61
N ALA A 21 -17.45 -8.29 -0.40
CA ALA A 21 -16.12 -8.54 -0.94
C ALA A 21 -15.77 -7.60 -2.11
N PHE A 22 -16.33 -6.38 -2.17
CA PHE A 22 -15.79 -5.35 -3.05
C PHE A 22 -14.66 -4.61 -2.34
N SER A 23 -13.45 -4.98 -2.77
CA SER A 23 -12.17 -4.44 -2.39
C SER A 23 -12.15 -2.91 -2.31
N LEU A 24 -12.17 -2.38 -1.09
CA LEU A 24 -11.58 -1.08 -0.79
C LEU A 24 -10.05 -1.25 -0.78
N ALA A 25 -9.47 -1.45 -1.96
CA ALA A 25 -8.03 -1.54 -2.13
C ALA A 25 -7.54 -0.42 -3.04
N GLY A 26 -7.74 0.83 -2.61
CA GLY A 26 -6.87 1.93 -3.04
C GLY A 26 -5.47 1.65 -2.49
N ALA A 27 -4.63 0.99 -3.30
CA ALA A 27 -3.30 0.61 -2.88
C ALA A 27 -2.38 1.83 -2.89
N LEU A 28 -1.82 2.19 -1.73
CA LEU A 28 -0.69 3.12 -1.63
C LEU A 28 0.43 2.59 -2.52
N LYS A 29 0.88 3.40 -3.49
CA LYS A 29 2.01 3.09 -4.38
C LYS A 29 3.20 3.96 -4.01
N VAL A 30 4.38 3.35 -4.06
CA VAL A 30 5.65 4.04 -3.87
C VAL A 30 6.53 3.73 -5.07
N ILE A 31 7.05 4.77 -5.70
CA ILE A 31 8.02 4.66 -6.79
C ILE A 31 9.26 5.43 -6.38
N VAL A 32 10.42 4.79 -6.44
CA VAL A 32 11.70 5.35 -6.04
C VAL A 32 12.52 5.58 -7.30
N TRP A 33 12.89 6.82 -7.52
CA TRP A 33 13.68 7.30 -8.64
C TRP A 33 15.09 7.68 -8.21
N THR A 34 16.02 7.69 -9.15
CA THR A 34 17.26 8.44 -9.02
C THR A 34 16.97 9.94 -8.83
N PRO A 35 17.90 10.73 -8.27
CA PRO A 35 17.65 12.15 -7.97
C PRO A 35 17.33 12.99 -9.20
N ASP A 36 17.89 12.61 -10.34
CA ASP A 36 17.69 13.20 -11.67
C ASP A 36 16.43 12.68 -12.39
N LEU A 37 15.66 11.79 -11.76
CA LEU A 37 14.46 11.15 -12.30
C LEU A 37 14.69 10.34 -13.59
N SER A 38 15.93 9.99 -13.90
CA SER A 38 16.27 9.24 -15.11
C SER A 38 15.92 7.75 -15.02
N GLN A 39 15.93 7.18 -13.81
CA GLN A 39 15.74 5.75 -13.60
C GLN A 39 14.90 5.43 -12.36
N VAL A 40 13.98 4.46 -12.48
CA VAL A 40 13.31 3.83 -11.34
C VAL A 40 14.24 2.78 -10.73
N VAL A 41 14.55 2.93 -9.44
CA VAL A 41 15.45 2.04 -8.70
C VAL A 41 14.73 1.10 -7.76
N ALA A 42 13.52 1.45 -7.33
CA ALA A 42 12.62 0.57 -6.60
C ALA A 42 11.16 0.98 -6.82
N TYR A 43 10.24 0.04 -6.65
CA TYR A 43 8.81 0.29 -6.74
C TYR A 43 8.08 -0.59 -5.73
N GLY A 44 6.89 -0.20 -5.33
CA GLY A 44 6.08 -1.03 -4.47
C GLY A 44 4.66 -0.54 -4.33
N GLU A 45 3.81 -1.41 -3.81
CA GLU A 45 2.43 -1.09 -3.55
C GLU A 45 1.89 -1.90 -2.37
N VAL A 46 0.84 -1.37 -1.73
CA VAL A 46 0.15 -2.07 -0.65
C VAL A 46 -0.78 -3.13 -1.23
N ARG A 47 -0.48 -4.40 -0.94
CA ARG A 47 -1.33 -5.56 -1.24
C ARG A 47 -1.62 -6.33 0.03
N GLY A 48 -2.89 -6.62 0.28
CA GLY A 48 -3.31 -7.37 1.47
C GLY A 48 -2.90 -6.71 2.80
N GLY A 49 -2.81 -5.37 2.83
CA GLY A 49 -2.40 -4.62 4.02
C GLY A 49 -0.88 -4.50 4.23
N VAL A 50 -0.06 -5.11 3.37
CA VAL A 50 1.41 -5.04 3.44
C VAL A 50 1.95 -4.23 2.27
N MET A 51 2.86 -3.30 2.54
CA MET A 51 3.63 -2.60 1.50
C MET A 51 4.69 -3.53 0.93
N GLN A 52 4.50 -4.00 -0.28
CA GLN A 52 5.44 -4.87 -0.99
C GLN A 52 6.35 -4.02 -1.87
N LEU A 53 7.64 -3.94 -1.51
CA LEU A 53 8.66 -3.18 -2.24
C LEU A 53 9.58 -4.12 -3.00
N ARG A 54 9.88 -3.80 -4.25
CA ARG A 54 10.86 -4.50 -5.07
C ARG A 54 11.92 -3.53 -5.55
N ALA A 55 13.18 -3.89 -5.36
CA ALA A 55 14.29 -3.18 -5.97
C ALA A 55 14.35 -3.54 -7.47
N ALA A 56 14.36 -2.53 -8.33
CA ALA A 56 14.53 -2.72 -9.78
C ALA A 56 16.02 -2.86 -10.15
N SER A 57 16.93 -2.51 -9.23
CA SER A 57 18.38 -2.57 -9.42
C SER A 57 19.09 -2.70 -8.07
N THR A 58 20.40 -2.95 -8.10
CA THR A 58 21.28 -2.92 -6.91
C THR A 58 21.71 -1.51 -6.53
N TYR A 59 21.03 -0.47 -7.03
CA TYR A 59 21.38 0.93 -6.80
C TYR A 59 21.41 1.27 -5.32
N VAL A 60 22.48 1.94 -4.91
CA VAL A 60 22.68 2.49 -3.57
C VAL A 60 23.05 3.95 -3.73
N GLY A 61 22.30 4.83 -3.06
CA GLY A 61 22.55 6.27 -3.17
C GLY A 61 21.32 7.11 -2.89
N SER A 62 21.46 8.40 -3.17
CA SER A 62 20.36 9.36 -3.03
C SER A 62 19.22 9.02 -3.98
N VAL A 63 18.00 9.27 -3.55
CA VAL A 63 16.78 8.95 -4.32
C VAL A 63 15.70 10.00 -4.13
N SER A 64 14.78 10.04 -5.09
CA SER A 64 13.51 10.77 -5.03
C SER A 64 12.38 9.75 -4.96
N VAL A 65 11.66 9.74 -3.85
CA VAL A 65 10.55 8.82 -3.58
C VAL A 65 9.25 9.53 -3.88
N VAL A 66 8.47 8.98 -4.80
CA VAL A 66 7.12 9.44 -5.13
C VAL A 66 6.13 8.49 -4.47
N VAL A 67 5.18 9.06 -3.76
CA VAL A 67 4.10 8.33 -3.12
C VAL A 67 2.80 8.74 -3.79
N SER A 68 2.11 7.79 -4.41
CA SER A 68 0.88 8.05 -5.14
C SER A 68 -0.25 7.12 -4.70
N PHE A 69 -1.46 7.63 -4.84
CA PHE A 69 -2.70 6.90 -4.70
C PHE A 69 -3.27 6.74 -6.11
N GLU A 70 -3.80 5.56 -6.46
CA GLU A 70 -4.40 5.35 -7.79
C GLU A 70 -5.45 6.42 -8.14
N PRO A 71 -5.65 6.71 -9.45
CA PRO A 71 -6.57 7.74 -9.89
C PRO A 71 -8.01 7.32 -9.54
N GLY A 72 -8.58 7.94 -8.51
CA GLY A 72 -9.98 7.73 -8.14
C GLY A 72 -10.33 8.03 -6.69
N GLU A 73 -9.38 7.95 -5.76
CA GLU A 73 -9.63 8.30 -4.35
C GLU A 73 -8.52 9.19 -3.78
N ALA A 74 -8.89 10.44 -3.49
CA ALA A 74 -8.07 11.40 -2.75
C ALA A 74 -8.09 11.11 -1.24
N LYS A 75 -7.97 9.85 -0.82
CA LYS A 75 -7.65 9.56 0.58
C LYS A 75 -6.16 9.77 0.78
N GLN A 76 -5.79 11.03 0.96
CA GLN A 76 -4.51 11.37 1.58
C GLN A 76 -4.48 10.66 2.94
N TYR A 77 -3.52 9.77 3.16
CA TYR A 77 -3.17 9.40 4.52
C TYR A 77 -2.71 10.70 5.21
N PRO A 78 -3.41 11.17 6.27
CA PRO A 78 -3.08 12.44 6.89
C PRO A 78 -1.61 12.43 7.36
N GLY A 79 -0.78 13.30 6.78
CA GLY A 79 0.65 13.39 7.11
C GLY A 79 1.61 12.69 6.14
N LEU A 80 1.13 12.03 5.08
CA LEU A 80 1.97 11.55 3.97
C LEU A 80 2.05 12.59 2.86
N ALA A 81 3.27 12.97 2.50
CA ALA A 81 3.55 13.84 1.37
C ALA A 81 3.53 13.02 0.07
N SER A 82 3.25 13.70 -1.05
CA SER A 82 3.30 13.10 -2.39
C SER A 82 4.73 12.72 -2.83
N GLY A 83 5.76 13.25 -2.16
CA GLY A 83 7.13 12.86 -2.41
C GLY A 83 8.12 13.23 -1.31
N TYR A 84 9.26 12.55 -1.32
CA TYR A 84 10.34 12.68 -0.35
C TYR A 84 11.69 12.53 -1.06
N SER A 85 12.69 13.32 -0.67
CA SER A 85 14.09 12.96 -0.97
C SER A 85 14.58 11.92 0.04
N GLY A 86 15.58 11.13 -0.33
CA GLY A 86 16.00 10.02 0.53
C GLY A 86 17.31 9.38 0.15
N LEU A 87 17.59 8.26 0.82
CA LEU A 87 18.72 7.38 0.57
C LEU A 87 18.21 5.93 0.53
N LEU A 88 18.58 5.19 -0.51
CA LEU A 88 18.35 3.76 -0.61
C LEU A 88 19.66 3.03 -0.35
N GLU A 89 19.69 2.15 0.66
CA GLU A 89 20.84 1.31 0.98
C GLU A 89 20.36 -0.06 1.44
N LYS A 90 20.73 -1.14 0.74
CA LYS A 90 20.49 -2.54 1.16
C LYS A 90 19.08 -2.78 1.72
N GLU A 91 18.04 -2.49 0.93
CA GLU A 91 16.64 -2.67 1.33
C GLU A 91 16.20 -1.76 2.50
N LYS A 92 16.92 -0.67 2.75
CA LYS A 92 16.53 0.37 3.69
C LYS A 92 16.31 1.66 2.92
N LEU A 93 15.07 2.11 2.89
CA LEU A 93 14.69 3.39 2.30
C LEU A 93 14.54 4.43 3.41
N SER A 94 15.49 5.36 3.47
CA SER A 94 15.45 6.52 4.37
C SER A 94 14.87 7.71 3.63
N LEU A 95 13.94 8.42 4.24
CA LEU A 95 13.23 9.57 3.70
C LEU A 95 13.56 10.81 4.54
N ASN A 96 13.76 11.94 3.88
CA ASN A 96 13.84 13.24 4.53
C ASN A 96 12.41 13.82 4.61
N ALA A 97 11.75 13.58 5.75
CA ALA A 97 10.45 14.17 6.05
C ALA A 97 10.64 15.55 6.73
N ALA A 98 9.55 16.32 6.85
CA ALA A 98 9.58 17.62 7.53
C ALA A 98 10.06 17.52 9.00
N SER A 99 9.80 16.39 9.65
CA SER A 99 10.24 16.11 11.02
C SER A 99 11.67 15.55 11.11
N GLY A 100 12.41 15.51 10.00
CA GLY A 100 13.75 14.92 9.90
C GLY A 100 13.80 13.60 9.13
N ARG A 101 14.95 12.91 9.22
CA ARG A 101 15.18 11.65 8.49
C ARG A 101 14.46 10.48 9.17
N VAL A 102 13.61 9.78 8.42
CA VAL A 102 12.82 8.63 8.89
C VAL A 102 13.00 7.44 7.95
N ILE A 103 12.84 6.20 8.43
CA ILE A 103 12.84 5.02 7.56
C ILE A 103 11.41 4.79 7.06
N LEU A 104 11.23 4.43 5.79
CA LEU A 104 9.91 4.19 5.20
C LEU A 104 9.09 3.17 6.02
N SER A 105 9.70 2.09 6.50
CA SER A 105 9.02 1.10 7.34
C SER A 105 8.49 1.70 8.64
N THR A 106 9.29 2.52 9.33
CA THR A 106 8.87 3.24 10.54
C THR A 106 7.81 4.29 10.25
N LEU A 107 7.88 4.94 9.09
CA LEU A 107 6.86 5.89 8.65
C LEU A 107 5.52 5.16 8.46
N LEU A 108 5.50 4.09 7.67
CA LEU A 108 4.28 3.34 7.33
C LEU A 108 3.69 2.55 8.52
N GLN A 109 4.50 2.20 9.52
CA GLN A 109 4.02 1.62 10.78
C GLN A 109 2.98 2.48 11.50
N ARG A 110 3.02 3.82 11.36
CA ARG A 110 2.01 4.73 11.95
C ARG A 110 0.59 4.46 11.44
N TRP A 111 0.49 3.88 10.25
CA TRP A 111 -0.77 3.49 9.62
C TRP A 111 -0.99 1.97 9.66
N ASN A 112 -0.22 1.25 10.48
CA ASN A 112 -0.26 -0.21 10.59
C ASN A 112 0.01 -0.93 9.25
N ILE A 113 0.83 -0.32 8.38
CA ILE A 113 1.23 -0.89 7.09
C ILE A 113 2.67 -1.40 7.24
N PRO A 114 2.89 -2.71 7.47
CA PRO A 114 4.22 -3.29 7.45
C PRO A 114 4.84 -3.21 6.05
N VAL A 115 6.17 -3.13 6.00
CA VAL A 115 6.95 -3.11 4.76
C VAL A 115 7.67 -4.44 4.58
N GLN A 116 7.54 -5.03 3.40
CA GLN A 116 8.23 -6.25 3.01
C GLN A 116 8.99 -5.99 1.70
N TRP A 117 10.29 -6.28 1.70
CA TRP A 117 11.08 -6.33 0.46
C TRP A 117 10.91 -7.67 -0.22
N LEU A 118 10.54 -7.60 -1.49
CA LEU A 118 10.46 -8.73 -2.40
C LEU A 118 11.84 -8.91 -3.04
N LYS A 119 12.35 -10.13 -2.93
CA LYS A 119 13.53 -10.59 -3.66
C LYS A 119 13.20 -10.86 -5.12
#